data_AF-A0A7C2WLU3-F1
#
_entry.id   AF-A0A7C2WLU3-F1
#
_cell.length_a   1.000
_cell.length_b   1.000
_cell.length_c   1.000
_cell.angle_alpha   90.00
_cell.angle_beta   90.00
_cell.angle_gamma   90.00
#
_symmetry.space_group_name_H-M   'P 1'
#
loop_
_entity.id
_entity.type
_entity.pdbx_description
1 polymer ?
#
loop_
_entity_poly.entity_id
_entity_poly.type
_entity_poly.pdbx_seq_one_letter_code
_entity_poly.pdbx_strand_id
1 'polypeptide(L)'
;MLKIVGKLRWYPGDASVEIRQQDLDKIAQDYGVSISIDEVKGRHFVTDREMVYEETMNGSLEEITQTVVTLVADTEHGFRSCVRQLIDKYKAPRTPYSTWGSDERAKKIIAELTDEWDGWV
;
A
#
# COMPACT_ATOMS: atom_id res chain seq x y z
N MET A 1 20.13 10.07 12.22
CA MET A 1 19.47 10.20 10.90
C MET A 1 18.01 9.78 11.09
N LEU A 2 17.03 10.58 10.66
CA LEU A 2 15.61 10.25 10.82
C LEU A 2 15.19 9.29 9.70
N LYS A 3 14.58 8.16 10.06
CA LYS A 3 14.04 7.20 9.10
C LYS A 3 12.78 7.76 8.45
N ILE A 4 12.51 7.38 7.21
CA ILE A 4 11.26 7.69 6.50
C ILE A 4 10.36 6.46 6.62
N VAL A 5 9.16 6.65 7.19
CA VAL A 5 8.16 5.58 7.31
C VAL A 5 6.97 5.89 6.41
N GLY A 6 6.73 4.99 5.45
CA GLY A 6 5.60 5.08 4.52
C GLY A 6 4.68 3.88 4.66
N LYS A 7 3.39 4.09 4.45
CA LYS A 7 2.38 3.04 4.33
C LYS A 7 1.66 3.18 3.00
N LEU A 8 1.47 2.06 2.32
CA LEU A 8 0.66 1.94 1.13
C LEU A 8 -0.43 0.90 1.40
N ARG A 9 -1.68 1.20 1.00
CA ARG A 9 -2.84 0.34 1.28
C ARG A 9 -3.54 -0.06 -0.01
N TRP A 10 -3.78 -1.35 -0.17
CA TRP A 10 -4.60 -1.89 -1.26
C TRP A 10 -5.89 -2.45 -0.68
N TYR A 11 -7.01 -2.08 -1.28
CA TYR A 11 -8.31 -2.68 -1.04
C TYR A 11 -8.50 -3.94 -1.91
N PRO A 12 -9.49 -4.79 -1.60
CA PRO A 12 -9.72 -6.01 -2.36
C PRO A 12 -9.97 -5.68 -3.83
N GLY A 13 -9.14 -6.25 -4.73
CA GLY A 13 -9.21 -6.00 -6.17
C GLY A 13 -8.41 -4.79 -6.69
N ASP A 14 -7.79 -3.99 -5.82
CA ASP A 14 -6.95 -2.86 -6.25
C ASP A 14 -5.62 -3.31 -6.89
N ALA A 15 -4.99 -4.31 -6.27
CA ALA A 15 -3.69 -4.79 -6.71
C ALA A 15 -3.84 -5.62 -7.99
N SER A 16 -3.02 -5.31 -9.00
CA SER A 16 -3.05 -6.02 -10.29
C SER A 16 -2.60 -7.48 -10.18
N VAL A 17 -1.81 -7.80 -9.16
CA VAL A 17 -1.34 -9.14 -8.80
C VAL A 17 -1.28 -9.27 -7.28
N GLU A 18 -1.28 -10.50 -6.78
CA GLU A 18 -1.18 -10.78 -5.35
C GLU A 18 0.11 -10.20 -4.74
N ILE A 19 -0.02 -9.52 -3.60
CA ILE A 19 1.12 -8.96 -2.86
C ILE A 19 1.61 -9.98 -1.83
N ARG A 20 2.80 -10.52 -2.03
CA ARG A 20 3.42 -11.53 -1.15
C ARG A 20 4.66 -10.98 -0.48
N GLN A 21 4.86 -11.29 0.81
CA GLN A 21 6.06 -10.86 1.56
C GLN A 21 7.36 -11.25 0.84
N GLN A 22 7.44 -12.45 0.28
CA GLN A 22 8.62 -12.95 -0.41
C GLN A 22 9.03 -12.13 -1.64
N ASP A 23 8.06 -11.48 -2.29
CA ASP A 23 8.31 -10.57 -3.40
C ASP A 23 8.67 -9.15 -2.92
N LEU A 24 8.06 -8.71 -1.81
CA LEU A 24 8.43 -7.47 -1.16
C LEU A 24 9.87 -7.51 -0.64
N ASP A 25 10.32 -8.64 -0.09
CA ASP A 25 11.69 -8.84 0.40
C ASP A 25 12.74 -8.64 -0.71
N LYS A 26 12.43 -9.10 -1.94
CA LYS A 26 13.32 -8.90 -3.10
C LYS A 26 13.44 -7.43 -3.46
N ILE A 27 12.28 -6.75 -3.58
CA ILE A 27 12.22 -5.31 -3.88
C ILE A 27 12.93 -4.51 -2.77
N ALA A 28 12.73 -4.88 -1.52
CA ALA A 28 13.33 -4.27 -0.35
C ALA A 28 14.87 -4.33 -0.40
N GLN A 29 15.42 -5.51 -0.74
CA GLN A 29 16.86 -5.73 -0.86
C GLN A 29 17.49 -4.87 -1.97
N ASP A 30 16.82 -4.73 -3.12
CA ASP A 30 17.34 -3.96 -4.26
C ASP A 30 17.57 -2.47 -3.94
N TYR A 31 16.85 -1.93 -2.94
CA TYR A 31 16.89 -0.51 -2.59
C TYR A 31 17.35 -0.21 -1.15
N GLY A 32 17.75 -1.23 -0.39
CA GLY A 32 18.16 -1.06 1.01
C GLY A 32 17.03 -0.53 1.90
N VAL A 33 15.79 -0.97 1.65
CA VAL A 33 14.58 -0.61 2.40
C VAL A 33 14.12 -1.82 3.21
N SER A 34 13.47 -1.61 4.35
CA SER A 34 12.74 -2.67 5.05
C SER A 34 11.27 -2.60 4.69
N ILE A 35 10.65 -3.73 4.35
CA ILE A 35 9.22 -3.80 3.98
C ILE A 35 8.52 -4.88 4.80
N SER A 36 7.34 -4.57 5.34
CA SER A 36 6.42 -5.55 5.94
C SER A 36 5.04 -5.45 5.29
N ILE A 37 4.32 -6.57 5.28
CA ILE A 37 2.92 -6.65 4.87
C ILE A 37 2.05 -7.06 6.06
N ASP A 38 0.94 -6.36 6.25
CA ASP A 38 -0.06 -6.67 7.25
C ASP A 38 -1.45 -6.69 6.59
N GLU A 39 -2.29 -7.63 6.99
CA GLU A 39 -3.72 -7.62 6.63
C GLU A 39 -4.52 -6.99 7.77
N VAL A 40 -5.14 -5.85 7.50
CA VAL A 40 -6.07 -5.21 8.43
C VAL A 40 -7.47 -5.67 8.03
N LYS A 41 -8.04 -6.61 8.79
CA LYS A 41 -9.37 -7.16 8.50
C LYS A 41 -10.46 -6.12 8.75
N GLY A 42 -11.38 -6.02 7.80
CA GLY A 42 -12.60 -5.25 7.91
C GLY A 42 -13.58 -5.83 8.93
N ARG A 43 -14.63 -5.07 9.23
CA ARG A 43 -15.59 -5.40 10.30
C ARG A 43 -16.88 -6.08 9.79
N HIS A 44 -17.13 -6.09 8.49
CA HIS A 44 -18.42 -6.51 7.91
C HIS A 44 -18.30 -7.71 6.97
N PHE A 45 -18.33 -8.90 7.56
CA PHE A 45 -18.50 -10.16 6.81
C PHE A 45 -19.96 -10.60 6.86
N VAL A 46 -20.57 -10.85 5.70
CA VAL A 46 -21.93 -11.36 5.52
C VAL A 46 -21.85 -12.77 4.93
N THR A 47 -22.63 -13.70 5.48
CA THR A 47 -22.71 -15.07 4.97
C THR A 47 -23.98 -15.23 4.12
N ASP A 48 -23.83 -15.61 2.86
CA ASP A 48 -24.94 -16.08 2.01
C ASP A 48 -24.62 -17.49 1.52
N ARG A 49 -25.52 -18.45 1.81
CA ARG A 49 -25.50 -19.83 1.29
C ARG A 49 -24.09 -20.43 1.19
N GLU A 50 -23.43 -20.56 2.34
CA GLU A 50 -22.08 -21.15 2.52
C GLU A 50 -20.89 -20.29 2.07
N MET A 51 -21.12 -19.11 1.50
CA MET A 51 -20.05 -18.17 1.11
C MET A 51 -20.04 -16.95 2.03
N VAL A 52 -18.84 -16.61 2.52
CA VAL A 52 -18.59 -15.41 3.32
C VAL A 52 -18.09 -14.31 2.40
N TYR A 53 -18.80 -13.20 2.36
CA TYR A 53 -18.49 -12.01 1.57
C TYR A 53 -18.23 -10.83 2.50
N GLU A 54 -17.32 -9.93 2.13
CA GLU A 54 -17.20 -8.64 2.80
C GLU A 54 -18.19 -7.65 2.16
N GLU A 55 -19.10 -7.08 2.95
CA GLU A 55 -20.04 -6.07 2.45
C GLU A 55 -19.35 -4.70 2.41
N THR A 56 -18.94 -4.27 1.22
CA THR A 56 -18.16 -3.05 1.03
C THR A 56 -18.99 -1.84 0.57
N MET A 57 -20.26 -2.01 0.16
CA MET A 57 -21.07 -0.93 -0.45
C MET A 57 -21.58 0.12 0.55
N ASN A 58 -21.76 -0.25 1.83
CA ASN A 58 -22.28 0.65 2.88
C ASN A 58 -21.30 0.87 4.05
N GLY A 59 -20.12 0.24 4.02
CA GLY A 59 -19.10 0.36 5.06
C GLY A 59 -18.20 1.57 4.84
N SER A 60 -17.71 2.17 5.93
CA SER A 60 -16.63 3.16 5.84
C SER A 60 -15.36 2.49 5.29
N LEU A 61 -14.47 3.22 4.59
CA LEU A 61 -13.24 2.65 4.02
C LEU A 61 -12.34 2.02 5.09
N GLU A 62 -12.49 2.44 6.34
CA GLU A 62 -11.89 1.89 7.56
C GLU A 62 -12.41 0.50 7.95
N GLU A 63 -13.54 0.09 7.40
CA GLU A 63 -14.24 -1.17 7.71
C GLU A 63 -14.08 -2.23 6.63
N ILE A 64 -13.35 -1.92 5.55
CA ILE A 64 -12.99 -2.83 4.48
C ILE A 64 -11.61 -3.43 4.77
N THR A 65 -11.42 -4.71 4.45
CA THR A 65 -10.15 -5.42 4.58
C THR A 65 -9.09 -4.77 3.70
N GLN A 66 -7.91 -4.54 4.25
CA GLN A 66 -6.82 -3.86 3.56
C GLN A 66 -5.53 -4.64 3.66
N THR A 67 -4.81 -4.73 2.55
CA THR A 67 -3.39 -5.09 2.55
C THR A 67 -2.58 -3.82 2.78
N VAL A 68 -1.84 -3.77 3.89
CA VAL A 68 -1.01 -2.63 4.27
C VAL A 68 0.46 -3.00 4.11
N VAL A 69 1.15 -2.34 3.19
CA VAL A 69 2.60 -2.46 3.03
C VAL A 69 3.26 -1.29 3.75
N THR A 70 4.09 -1.58 4.75
CA THR A 70 4.88 -0.58 5.48
C THR A 70 6.31 -0.60 4.98
N LEU A 71 6.82 0.57 4.60
CA LEU A 71 8.21 0.80 4.17
C LEU A 71 8.95 1.60 5.22
N VAL A 72 10.17 1.19 5.53
CA VAL A 72 11.10 1.94 6.38
C VAL A 72 12.43 2.09 5.65
N ALA A 73 12.81 3.33 5.36
CA ALA A 73 14.03 3.63 4.63
C ALA A 73 14.92 4.62 5.41
N ASP A 74 16.23 4.40 5.34
CA ASP A 74 17.23 5.32 5.91
C ASP A 74 17.54 6.49 4.97
N THR A 75 17.20 6.37 3.67
CA THR A 75 17.41 7.42 2.67
C THR A 75 16.17 7.68 1.84
N GLU A 76 16.01 8.93 1.41
CA GLU A 76 14.93 9.30 0.48
C GLU A 76 15.07 8.61 -0.88
N HIS A 77 16.30 8.45 -1.38
CA HIS A 77 16.53 7.78 -2.65
C HIS A 77 16.04 6.33 -2.63
N GLY A 78 16.43 5.54 -1.61
CA GLY A 78 15.94 4.17 -1.44
C GLY A 78 14.42 4.11 -1.31
N PHE A 79 13.84 5.01 -0.52
CA PHE A 79 12.38 5.11 -0.37
C PHE A 79 11.68 5.38 -1.70
N ARG A 80 12.11 6.39 -2.47
CA ARG A 80 11.51 6.76 -3.76
C ARG A 80 11.58 5.63 -4.77
N SER A 81 12.76 5.02 -4.92
CA SER A 81 12.98 3.93 -5.87
C SER A 81 12.13 2.72 -5.52
N CYS A 82 12.05 2.37 -4.24
CA CYS A 82 11.20 1.27 -3.78
C CYS A 82 9.71 1.56 -4.03
N VAL A 83 9.22 2.77 -3.71
CA VAL A 83 7.82 3.14 -3.97
C VAL A 83 7.48 3.08 -5.45
N ARG A 84 8.36 3.57 -6.34
CA ARG A 84 8.16 3.44 -7.80
C ARG A 84 8.03 1.99 -8.24
N GLN A 85 8.89 1.10 -7.73
CA GLN A 85 8.83 -0.31 -8.07
C GLN A 85 7.53 -0.98 -7.58
N LEU A 86 7.05 -0.61 -6.38
CA LEU A 86 5.77 -1.10 -5.87
C LEU A 86 4.58 -0.58 -6.70
N ILE A 87 4.58 0.71 -7.05
CA ILE A 87 3.56 1.32 -7.91
C ILE A 87 3.56 0.65 -9.28
N ASP A 88 4.71 0.42 -9.90
CA ASP A 88 4.77 -0.20 -11.22
C ASP A 88 4.25 -1.65 -11.20
N LYS A 89 4.72 -2.44 -10.22
CA LYS A 89 4.39 -3.87 -10.10
C LYS A 89 2.96 -4.13 -9.66
N TYR A 90 2.51 -3.47 -8.60
CA TYR A 90 1.20 -3.75 -7.98
C TYR A 90 0.11 -2.79 -8.45
N LYS A 91 0.48 -1.71 -9.16
CA LYS A 91 -0.34 -0.54 -9.49
C LYS A 91 -0.59 0.32 -8.26
N ALA A 92 -0.61 1.63 -8.48
CA ALA A 92 -0.76 2.61 -7.41
C ALA A 92 -2.03 2.30 -6.61
N PRO A 93 -1.99 2.43 -5.28
CA PRO A 93 -3.22 2.43 -4.52
C PRO A 93 -4.02 3.68 -4.90
N ARG A 94 -5.25 3.47 -5.40
CA ARG A 94 -6.04 4.49 -6.12
C ARG A 94 -6.94 5.34 -5.23
N THR A 95 -6.76 5.27 -3.91
CA THR A 95 -7.70 5.85 -2.95
C THR A 95 -7.08 6.99 -2.13
N PRO A 96 -7.89 7.95 -1.64
CA PRO A 96 -7.39 9.04 -0.78
C PRO A 96 -6.74 8.57 0.54
N TYR A 97 -7.07 7.37 1.00
CA TYR A 97 -6.60 6.81 2.28
C TYR A 97 -5.37 5.92 2.15
N SER A 98 -4.86 5.77 0.92
CA SER A 98 -3.74 4.88 0.58
C SER A 98 -2.49 5.12 1.42
N THR A 99 -2.27 6.35 1.89
CA THR A 99 -1.08 6.74 2.66
C THR A 99 -1.33 6.93 4.15
N TRP A 100 -2.50 6.54 4.66
CA TRP A 100 -2.84 6.75 6.07
C TRP A 100 -1.89 5.98 6.99
N GLY A 101 -1.24 6.72 7.88
CA GLY A 101 -0.27 6.22 8.86
C GLY A 101 1.18 6.37 8.39
N SER A 102 1.40 6.99 7.22
CA SER A 102 2.72 7.44 6.77
C SER A 102 3.14 8.72 7.47
N ASP A 103 4.45 8.95 7.56
CA ASP A 103 5.03 10.24 7.91
C ASP A 103 4.70 11.29 6.85
N GLU A 104 4.65 12.58 7.22
CA GLU A 104 4.36 13.66 6.28
C GLU A 104 5.33 13.71 5.09
N ARG A 105 6.63 13.42 5.33
CA ARG A 105 7.62 13.35 4.24
C ARG A 105 7.32 12.20 3.29
N ALA A 106 6.94 11.03 3.81
CA ALA A 106 6.57 9.86 3.02
C ALA A 106 5.31 10.14 2.19
N LYS A 107 4.28 10.75 2.79
CA LYS A 107 3.05 11.14 2.07
C LYS A 107 3.35 12.04 0.87
N LYS A 108 4.17 13.07 1.07
CA LYS A 108 4.55 14.00 -0.01
C LYS A 108 5.27 13.27 -1.15
N ILE A 109 6.23 12.40 -0.82
CA ILE A 109 6.96 11.62 -1.82
C ILE A 109 6.01 10.67 -2.58
N ILE A 110 5.16 9.95 -1.87
CA ILE A 110 4.22 9.00 -2.50
C ILE A 110 3.26 9.74 -3.45
N ALA A 111 2.74 10.90 -3.04
CA ALA A 111 1.88 11.73 -3.89
C ALA A 111 2.61 12.18 -5.17
N GLU A 112 3.80 12.76 -5.06
CA GLU A 112 4.63 13.15 -6.21
C GLU A 112 4.85 11.97 -7.18
N LEU A 113 5.16 10.79 -6.67
CA LEU A 113 5.39 9.59 -7.48
C LEU A 113 4.12 9.00 -8.09
N THR A 114 2.97 9.21 -7.47
CA THR A 114 1.69 8.74 -7.98
C THR A 114 1.20 9.66 -9.10
N ASP A 115 1.36 10.98 -8.93
CA ASP A 115 1.07 11.97 -9.98
C ASP A 115 1.96 11.73 -11.23
N GLU A 116 3.26 11.46 -11.02
CA GLU A 116 4.19 11.06 -12.09
C GLU A 116 3.70 9.82 -12.87
N TRP A 117 3.03 8.88 -12.20
CA TRP A 117 2.59 7.61 -12.76
C TRP A 117 1.21 7.67 -13.43
N ASP A 118 0.26 8.42 -12.85
CA ASP A 118 -1.13 8.54 -13.35
C ASP A 118 -1.23 9.50 -14.56
N GLY A 119 -0.17 10.25 -14.85
CA GLY A 119 -0.04 11.04 -16.07
C GLY A 119 -0.86 12.33 -16.11
N TRP A 120 -1.44 12.74 -14.98
CA TRP A 120 -2.11 14.04 -14.84
C TRP A 120 -1.07 15.15 -14.59
N VAL A 121 -0.48 15.64 -15.67
CA VAL A 121 0.18 16.97 -15.72
C VAL A 121 -0.80 17.97 -16.33
#